data_AF-A0A7X2BRP4-F1
#
_entry.id   AF-A0A7X2BRP4-F1
#
_cell.length_a   1.000
_cell.length_b   1.000
_cell.length_c   1.000
_cell.angle_alpha   90.00
_cell.angle_beta   90.00
_cell.angle_gamma   90.00
#
_symmetry.space_group_name_H-M   'P 1'
#
loop_
_entity.id
_entity.type
_entity.pdbx_description
1 polymer ?
#
loop_
_entity_poly.entity_id
_entity_poly.type
_entity_poly.pdbx_seq_one_letter_code
_entity_poly.pdbx_strand_id
1 'polypeptide(L)'
;IAGGSAWLPKVTASGCSLGALVAAYTAVASDYLTALVSAHVHFALAAELAEATAKGPGSFATAFIDGLDAVDAELIRAKARFEASPL
;
A
#
# COMPACT_ATOMS: atom_id res chain seq x y z
N ILE A 1 1.22 10.71 -1.85
CA ILE A 1 0.37 9.71 -1.17
C ILE A 1 0.60 9.86 0.32
N ALA A 2 -0.46 9.91 1.13
CA ALA A 2 -0.36 9.98 2.59
C ALA A 2 -0.78 8.64 3.21
N GLY A 3 -0.22 8.34 4.38
CA GLY A 3 -0.47 7.09 5.11
C GLY A 3 0.71 6.12 5.09
N GLY A 4 0.43 4.87 5.42
CA GLY A 4 1.42 3.80 5.53
C GLY A 4 1.80 3.50 6.97
N SER A 5 3.02 2.98 7.16
CA SER A 5 3.51 2.60 8.49
C SER A 5 5.00 2.87 8.68
N ALA A 6 5.36 3.32 9.90
CA ALA A 6 6.75 3.45 10.32
C ALA A 6 7.50 2.10 10.43
N TRP A 7 6.78 0.99 10.34
CA TRP A 7 7.34 -0.37 10.31
C TRP A 7 7.81 -0.81 8.93
N LEU A 8 7.31 -0.21 7.83
CA LEU A 8 7.69 -0.58 6.46
C LEU A 8 9.21 -0.54 6.22
N PRO A 9 9.97 0.48 6.68
CA PRO A 9 11.43 0.50 6.52
C PRO A 9 12.17 -0.54 7.38
N LYS A 10 11.47 -1.19 8.33
CA LYS A 10 12.03 -2.24 9.21
C LYS A 10 11.76 -3.65 8.71
N VAL A 11 11.02 -3.81 7.62
CA VAL A 11 10.76 -5.09 6.96
C VAL A 11 11.54 -5.15 5.66
N THR A 12 12.35 -6.19 5.51
CA THR A 12 13.12 -6.40 4.28
C THR A 12 12.19 -6.56 3.08
N ALA A 13 12.66 -6.13 1.91
CA ALA A 13 11.94 -6.22 0.64
C ALA A 13 10.58 -5.49 0.57
N SER A 14 10.25 -4.60 1.52
CA SER A 14 9.04 -3.76 1.46
C SER A 14 9.01 -2.84 0.23
N GLY A 15 10.15 -2.29 -0.19
CA GLY A 15 10.26 -1.54 -1.44
C GLY A 15 10.11 -2.42 -2.69
N CYS A 16 10.67 -3.64 -2.66
CA CYS A 16 10.56 -4.59 -3.77
C CYS A 16 9.11 -5.06 -3.96
N SER A 17 8.38 -5.31 -2.86
CA SER A 17 6.97 -5.69 -2.92
C SER A 17 6.09 -4.56 -3.45
N LEU A 18 6.37 -3.30 -3.09
CA LEU A 18 5.70 -2.15 -3.69
C LEU A 18 5.94 -2.08 -5.21
N GLY A 19 7.18 -2.30 -5.67
CA GLY A 19 7.48 -2.37 -7.10
C GLY A 19 6.70 -3.47 -7.83
N ALA A 20 6.59 -4.65 -7.22
CA ALA A 20 5.78 -5.74 -7.76
C ALA A 20 4.28 -5.40 -7.82
N LEU A 21 3.76 -4.74 -6.79
CA LEU A 21 2.36 -4.30 -6.77
C LEU A 21 2.09 -3.24 -7.85
N VAL A 22 2.98 -2.26 -8.01
CA VAL A 22 2.91 -1.28 -9.11
C VAL A 22 2.87 -1.98 -10.46
N ALA A 23 3.76 -2.97 -10.68
CA ALA A 23 3.77 -3.74 -11.92
C ALA A 23 2.43 -4.43 -12.19
N ALA A 24 1.83 -5.05 -11.17
CA ALA A 24 0.52 -5.69 -11.27
C ALA A 24 -0.59 -4.70 -11.66
N TYR A 25 -0.63 -3.52 -11.05
CA TYR A 25 -1.59 -2.46 -11.41
C TYR A 25 -1.38 -1.96 -12.84
N THR A 26 -0.13 -1.72 -13.24
CA THR A 26 0.19 -1.24 -14.60
C THR A 26 -0.05 -2.28 -15.69
N ALA A 27 -0.11 -3.58 -15.35
CA ALA A 27 -0.40 -4.64 -16.30
C ALA A 27 -1.86 -4.63 -16.79
N VAL A 28 -2.78 -4.01 -16.04
CA VAL A 28 -4.22 -4.00 -16.35
C VAL A 28 -4.81 -2.60 -16.56
N ALA A 29 -4.14 -1.55 -16.09
CA ALA A 29 -4.60 -0.18 -16.22
C ALA A 29 -3.93 0.54 -17.41
N SER A 30 -4.71 1.29 -18.18
CA SER A 30 -4.22 2.06 -19.33
C SER A 30 -3.56 3.39 -18.96
N ASP A 31 -3.93 4.00 -17.84
CA ASP A 31 -3.26 5.19 -17.32
C ASP A 31 -2.24 4.82 -16.24
N TYR A 32 -0.95 4.92 -16.60
CA TYR A 32 0.15 4.52 -15.72
C TYR A 32 0.25 5.37 -14.45
N LEU A 33 -0.10 6.67 -14.50
CA LEU A 33 -0.06 7.51 -13.31
C LEU A 33 -1.13 7.08 -12.31
N THR A 34 -2.37 6.89 -12.76
CA THR A 34 -3.45 6.34 -11.91
C THR A 34 -3.09 4.96 -11.38
N ALA A 35 -2.49 4.09 -12.19
CA ALA A 35 -2.04 2.75 -11.75
C ALA A 35 -1.01 2.84 -10.62
N LEU A 36 0.02 3.68 -10.79
CA LEU A 36 1.07 3.92 -9.82
C LEU A 36 0.51 4.47 -8.50
N VAL A 37 -0.34 5.49 -8.57
CA VAL A 37 -0.99 6.09 -7.39
C VAL A 37 -1.89 5.07 -6.70
N SER A 38 -2.66 4.29 -7.45
CA SER A 38 -3.56 3.26 -6.90
C SER A 38 -2.79 2.19 -6.14
N ALA A 39 -1.68 1.70 -6.70
CA ALA A 39 -0.81 0.75 -6.02
C ALA A 39 -0.22 1.32 -4.72
N HIS A 40 0.23 2.57 -4.73
CA HIS A 40 0.76 3.22 -3.52
C HIS A 40 -0.32 3.44 -2.46
N VAL A 41 -1.53 3.82 -2.86
CA VAL A 41 -2.67 3.97 -1.95
C VAL A 41 -3.03 2.63 -1.32
N HIS A 42 -3.14 1.56 -2.12
CA HIS A 42 -3.39 0.22 -1.62
C HIS A 42 -2.31 -0.18 -0.60
N PHE A 43 -1.05 -0.06 -0.97
CA PHE A 43 0.08 -0.42 -0.11
C PHE A 43 0.09 0.37 1.21
N ALA A 44 -0.22 1.67 1.16
CA ALA A 44 -0.32 2.51 2.34
C ALA A 44 -1.46 2.08 3.27
N LEU A 45 -2.65 1.79 2.73
CA LEU A 45 -3.80 1.33 3.51
C LEU A 45 -3.53 -0.05 4.14
N ALA A 46 -2.93 -0.98 3.40
CA ALA A 46 -2.54 -2.29 3.92
C ALA A 46 -1.57 -2.17 5.10
N ALA A 47 -0.60 -1.26 5.01
CA ALA A 47 0.32 -0.98 6.10
C ALA A 47 -0.37 -0.33 7.33
N GLU A 48 -1.36 0.53 7.13
CA GLU A 48 -2.15 1.10 8.24
C GLU A 48 -2.98 0.04 8.97
N LEU A 49 -3.61 -0.87 8.21
CA LEU A 49 -4.34 -2.01 8.79
C LEU A 49 -3.39 -2.89 9.62
N ALA A 50 -2.20 -3.19 9.09
CA ALA A 50 -1.21 -4.00 9.77
C ALA A 50 -0.66 -3.34 11.03
N GLU A 51 -0.38 -2.03 10.99
CA GLU A 51 0.13 -1.28 12.14
C GLU A 51 -0.86 -1.28 13.32
N ALA A 52 -2.17 -1.28 13.04
CA ALA A 52 -3.20 -1.32 14.08
C ALA A 52 -3.14 -2.57 14.98
N THR A 53 -2.57 -3.68 14.49
CA THR A 53 -2.52 -4.96 15.21
C THR A 53 -1.11 -5.46 15.51
N ALA A 54 -0.10 -4.92 14.83
CA ALA A 54 1.28 -5.37 14.97
C ALA A 54 1.92 -4.97 16.31
N LYS A 55 2.79 -5.84 16.84
CA LYS A 55 3.56 -5.61 18.08
C LYS A 55 5.05 -5.40 17.83
N GLY A 56 5.48 -5.51 16.57
CA GLY A 56 6.86 -5.70 16.16
C GLY A 56 6.98 -5.83 14.65
N PRO A 57 8.20 -5.78 14.07
CA PRO A 57 8.39 -5.79 12.62
C PRO A 57 8.04 -7.16 12.02
N GLY A 58 8.29 -8.24 12.76
CA GLY A 58 7.89 -9.59 12.36
C GLY A 58 6.38 -9.75 12.27
N SER A 59 5.64 -9.39 13.33
CA SER A 59 4.17 -9.43 13.32
C SER A 59 3.56 -8.44 12.33
N PHE A 60 4.22 -7.30 12.10
CA PHE A 60 3.80 -6.33 11.08
C PHE A 60 3.93 -6.92 9.69
N ALA A 61 5.04 -7.59 9.36
CA ALA A 61 5.23 -8.21 8.06
C ALA A 61 4.11 -9.22 7.73
N THR A 62 3.72 -10.06 8.69
CA THR A 62 2.60 -10.99 8.54
C THR A 62 1.28 -10.25 8.36
N ALA A 63 0.93 -9.34 9.27
CA ALA A 63 -0.32 -8.58 9.19
C ALA A 63 -0.40 -7.69 7.94
N PHE A 64 0.73 -7.25 7.40
CA PHE A 64 0.81 -6.47 6.17
C PHE A 64 0.46 -7.29 4.94
N ILE A 65 0.89 -8.56 4.88
CA ILE A 65 0.49 -9.47 3.80
C ILE A 65 -1.03 -9.69 3.83
N ASP A 66 -1.60 -9.93 5.01
CA ASP A 66 -3.05 -10.05 5.18
C ASP A 66 -3.76 -8.72 4.83
N GLY A 67 -3.15 -7.58 5.18
CA GLY A 67 -3.65 -6.26 4.83
C GLY A 67 -3.69 -6.00 3.32
N LEU A 68 -2.75 -6.53 2.55
CA LEU A 68 -2.76 -6.43 1.08
C LEU A 68 -3.91 -7.25 0.44
N ASP A 69 -4.35 -8.33 1.09
CA ASP A 69 -5.53 -9.09 0.64
C ASP A 69 -6.83 -8.41 1.06
N ALA A 70 -6.86 -7.85 2.28
CA ALA A 70 -8.05 -7.25 2.87
C ALA A 70 -8.44 -5.88 2.30
N VAL A 71 -7.51 -5.15 1.66
CA VAL A 71 -7.81 -3.84 1.07
C VAL A 71 -8.61 -4.03 -0.22
N ASP A 72 -9.88 -3.66 -0.17
CA ASP A 72 -10.78 -3.69 -1.31
C ASP A 72 -11.08 -2.29 -1.89
N ALA A 73 -11.89 -2.27 -2.95
CA ALA A 73 -12.27 -1.03 -3.62
C ALA A 73 -13.13 -0.11 -2.74
N GLU A 74 -13.90 -0.64 -1.80
CA GLU A 74 -14.71 0.16 -0.88
C GLU A 74 -13.81 0.88 0.12
N LEU A 75 -12.86 0.17 0.72
CA LEU A 75 -11.89 0.73 1.64
C LEU A 75 -11.01 1.79 0.97
N ILE A 76 -10.57 1.55 -0.26
CA ILE A 76 -9.82 2.54 -1.05
C ILE A 76 -10.68 3.80 -1.24
N ARG A 77 -11.93 3.69 -1.69
CA ARG A 77 -12.82 4.85 -1.86
C ARG A 77 -13.04 5.61 -0.55
N ALA A 78 -13.16 4.90 0.56
CA ALA A 78 -13.44 5.50 1.86
C ALA A 78 -12.22 6.16 2.50
N LYS A 79 -11.00 5.64 2.27
CA LYS A 79 -9.81 6.03 3.05
C LYS A 79 -8.61 6.52 2.23
N ALA A 80 -8.63 6.46 0.91
CA ALA A 80 -7.52 6.93 0.09
C ALA A 80 -7.18 8.40 0.40
N ARG A 81 -5.89 8.67 0.63
CA ARG A 81 -5.37 10.03 0.85
C ARG A 81 -4.20 10.28 -0.09
N PHE A 82 -4.45 11.09 -1.11
CA PHE A 82 -3.42 11.51 -2.06
C PHE A 82 -3.77 12.90 -2.61
N GLU A 83 -2.75 13.65 -2.98
CA GLU A 83 -2.88 14.98 -3.56
C GLU A 83 -2.25 14.97 -4.95
N ALA A 84 -2.93 15.58 -5.91
CA ALA A 84 -2.34 15.86 -7.21
C ALA A 84 -1.58 17.18 -7.10
N SER A 85 -0.25 17.14 -7.28
CA SER A 85 0.53 18.36 -7.40
C SER A 85 0.48 18.84 -8.85
N PRO A 86 0.08 20.09 -9.13
CA PRO A 86 0.39 20.71 -10.41
C PRO A 86 1.91 20.93 -10.42
N LEU A 87 2.61 20.25 -11.33
CA LEU A 87 3.98 20.62 -11.67
C LEU A 87 3.97 21.93 -12.45
#